data_AF-A0AB39XRX7-F1
#
_entry.id   AF-A0AB39XRX7-F1
#
_cell.length_a   1.000
_cell.length_b   1.000
_cell.length_c   1.000
_cell.angle_alpha   90.00
_cell.angle_beta   90.00
_cell.angle_gamma   90.00
#
_symmetry.space_group_name_H-M   'P 1'
#
loop_
_entity.id
_entity.type
_entity.pdbx_description
1 polymer ?
#
loop_
_entity_poly.entity_id
_entity_poly.type
_entity_poly.pdbx_seq_one_letter_code
_entity_poly.pdbx_strand_id
1 'polypeptide(L)' 'MHNVVPFPKSASKHAVETAHHIRRAILLLDLSLQHTRALIEDCPPSDNKQKLEHQLQEARMLLDMLRASAETMFPNIER' A
#
# COMPACT_ATOMS: atom_id res chain seq x y z
N MET A 1 -13.60 40.97 0.73
CA MET A 1 -13.45 40.18 -0.51
C MET A 1 -12.27 39.23 -0.32
N HIS A 2 -12.52 37.93 -0.16
CA HIS A 2 -11.43 36.94 -0.08
C HIS A 2 -11.06 36.51 -1.50
N ASN A 3 -9.83 36.83 -1.91
CA ASN A 3 -9.24 36.33 -3.15
C ASN A 3 -8.92 34.85 -2.96
N VAL A 4 -9.88 33.99 -3.29
CA VAL A 4 -9.65 32.56 -3.46
C VAL A 4 -8.82 32.41 -4.72
N VAL A 5 -7.50 32.29 -4.56
CA VAL A 5 -6.62 31.92 -5.68
C VAL A 5 -7.10 30.57 -6.18
N PRO A 6 -7.56 30.44 -7.44
CA PRO A 6 -8.04 29.16 -7.95
C PRO A 6 -6.87 28.17 -7.94
N PHE A 7 -7.03 27.06 -7.23
CA PHE A 7 -6.08 25.95 -7.31
C PHE A 7 -5.94 25.51 -8.78
N PRO A 8 -4.71 25.38 -9.30
CA PRO A 8 -4.51 24.98 -10.69
C PRO A 8 -5.04 23.57 -10.91
N LYS A 9 -5.98 23.41 -11.86
CA LYS A 9 -6.62 22.12 -12.21
C LYS A 9 -5.61 21.01 -12.55
N SER A 10 -4.41 21.37 -13.00
CA SER A 10 -3.31 20.42 -13.29
C SER A 10 -2.75 19.75 -12.03
N ALA A 11 -2.66 20.46 -10.91
CA ALA A 11 -2.23 19.89 -9.62
C ALA A 11 -3.25 18.86 -9.10
N SER A 12 -4.54 19.10 -9.36
CA SER A 12 -5.61 18.17 -9.02
C SER A 12 -5.56 16.88 -9.86
N LYS A 13 -5.33 16.96 -11.17
CA LYS A 13 -5.19 15.76 -12.03
C LYS A 13 -3.99 14.91 -11.64
N HIS A 14 -2.84 15.54 -11.38
CA HIS A 14 -1.63 14.81 -10.98
C HIS A 14 -1.78 14.13 -9.62
N ALA A 15 -2.47 14.76 -8.66
CA ALA A 15 -2.75 14.16 -7.36
C ALA A 15 -3.64 12.91 -7.48
N VAL A 16 -4.65 12.94 -8.34
CA VAL A 16 -5.53 11.79 -8.63
C VAL A 16 -4.75 10.64 -9.26
N GLU A 17 -3.93 10.93 -10.27
CA GLU A 17 -3.07 9.92 -10.92
C GLU A 17 -2.08 9.31 -9.92
N THR A 18 -1.44 10.14 -9.09
CA THR A 18 -0.50 9.70 -8.05
C THR A 18 -1.18 8.76 -7.08
N ALA A 19 -2.37 9.11 -6.61
CA ALA A 19 -3.11 8.25 -5.69
C ALA A 19 -3.56 6.93 -6.32
N HIS A 20 -3.96 6.95 -7.60
CA HIS A 20 -4.23 5.73 -8.35
C HIS A 20 -2.98 4.84 -8.43
N HIS A 21 -1.81 5.40 -8.72
CA HIS A 21 -0.56 4.65 -8.76
C HIS A 21 -0.19 4.06 -7.39
N ILE A 22 -0.36 4.83 -6.32
CA ILE A 22 -0.12 4.35 -4.94
C ILE A 22 -1.07 3.21 -4.60
N ARG A 23 -2.38 3.33 -4.89
CA ARG A 23 -3.35 2.25 -4.68
C ARG A 23 -2.96 0.98 -5.44
N ARG A 24 -2.58 1.11 -6.71
CA ARG A 24 -2.14 -0.02 -7.52
C ARG A 24 -0.89 -0.68 -6.94
N ALA A 25 0.08 0.11 -6.47
CA ALA A 25 1.28 -0.41 -5.83
C ALA A 25 0.94 -1.18 -4.54
N ILE A 26 0.08 -0.64 -3.67
CA ILE A 26 -0.38 -1.31 -2.44
C ILE A 26 -1.06 -2.65 -2.77
N LEU A 27 -1.94 -2.69 -3.77
CA LEU A 27 -2.61 -3.93 -4.19
C LEU A 27 -1.61 -4.97 -4.72
N LEU A 28 -0.63 -4.56 -5.53
CA LEU A 28 0.39 -5.47 -6.06
C LEU A 28 1.30 -6.00 -4.96
N LEU A 29 1.63 -5.17 -3.96
CA LEU A 29 2.39 -5.59 -2.78
C LEU A 29 1.60 -6.60 -1.96
N ASP A 30 0.30 -6.38 -1.72
CA ASP A 30 -0.56 -7.32 -1.00
C ASP A 30 -0.61 -8.68 -1.68
N LEU A 31 -0.88 -8.71 -2.99
CA LEU A 31 -0.86 -9.93 -3.81
C LEU A 31 0.49 -10.65 -3.73
N SER A 32 1.60 -9.91 -3.75
CA SER A 32 2.94 -10.47 -3.65
C SER A 32 3.20 -11.10 -2.28
N LEU A 33 2.73 -10.48 -1.19
CA LEU A 33 2.84 -11.03 0.17
C LEU A 33 1.92 -12.25 0.35
N GLN A 34 0.74 -12.27 -0.27
CA GLN A 34 -0.13 -13.45 -0.30
C GLN A 34 0.53 -14.61 -1.03
N HIS A 35 1.16 -14.36 -2.18
CA HIS A 35 1.90 -15.38 -2.91
C HIS A 35 3.11 -15.90 -2.11
N THR A 36 3.87 -14.98 -1.50
CA THR A 36 5.01 -15.33 -0.64
C THR A 36 4.57 -16.21 0.53
N ARG A 37 3.41 -15.92 1.14
CA ARG A 37 2.83 -16.77 2.18
C ARG A 37 2.60 -18.20 1.72
N ALA A 38 1.99 -18.39 0.55
CA ALA A 38 1.76 -19.72 0.00
C ALA A 38 3.07 -20.49 -0.19
N LEU A 39 4.11 -19.83 -0.71
CA LEU A 39 5.44 -20.43 -0.87
C LEU A 39 6.08 -20.84 0.47
N ILE A 40 5.90 -20.02 1.52
CA ILE A 40 6.40 -20.34 2.86
C ILE A 40 5.60 -21.50 3.48
N GLU A 41 4.29 -21.55 3.28
CA GLU A 41 3.44 -22.63 3.78
C GLU A 41 3.86 -23.99 3.21
N ASP A 42 4.24 -24.03 1.93
CA ASP A 42 4.76 -25.22 1.23
C ASP A 42 6.18 -25.66 1.70
N CYS A 43 6.90 -24.82 2.44
CA CYS A 43 8.23 -25.18 2.97
C CYS A 43 8.12 -26.16 4.16
N PRO A 44 9.08 -27.10 4.30
CA PRO A 44 9.13 -27.98 5.46
C PRO A 44 9.39 -27.19 6.75
N PRO A 45 8.91 -27.68 7.91
CA PRO A 45 9.16 -27.05 9.20
C PRO A 45 10.66 -26.95 9.48
N SER A 46 11.14 -25.72 9.68
CA SER A 46 12.53 -25.42 10.00
C SER A 46 12.65 -24.06 10.67
N ASP A 47 13.75 -23.79 11.36
CA ASP A 47 14.03 -22.46 11.93
C ASP A 47 14.02 -21.36 10.87
N ASN A 48 14.37 -21.69 9.63
CA ASN A 48 14.29 -20.77 8.50
C ASN A 48 12.85 -20.46 8.10
N LYS A 49 11.94 -21.44 8.15
CA LYS A 49 10.51 -21.20 7.92
C LYS A 49 9.94 -20.20 8.94
N GLN A 50 10.25 -20.37 10.21
CA GLN A 50 9.79 -19.46 11.27
C GLN A 50 10.31 -18.02 11.06
N LYS A 51 11.58 -17.87 10.64
CA LYS A 51 12.13 -16.55 10.30
C LYS A 51 11.43 -15.91 9.09
N LEU A 52 11.13 -16.70 8.06
CA LEU A 52 10.39 -16.22 6.88
C LEU A 52 8.95 -15.83 7.24
N GLU A 53 8.27 -16.60 8.08
CA GLU A 53 6.94 -16.27 8.60
C GLU A 53 6.96 -14.96 9.39
N HIS A 54 7.98 -14.75 10.23
CA HIS A 54 8.17 -13.51 10.97
C HIS A 54 8.41 -12.31 10.04
N GLN A 55 9.31 -12.44 9.07
CA GLN A 55 9.57 -11.39 8.07
C GLN A 55 8.31 -11.07 7.25
N LEU A 56 7.53 -12.08 6.88
CA LEU A 56 6.26 -11.90 6.19
C LEU A 56 5.25 -11.12 7.06
N GLN A 57 5.21 -11.39 8.37
CA GLN A 57 4.37 -10.67 9.31
C GLN A 57 4.78 -9.19 9.43
N GLU A 58 6.08 -8.90 9.52
CA GLU A 58 6.60 -7.53 9.53
C GLU A 58 6.25 -6.79 8.24
N ALA A 59 6.44 -7.44 7.08
CA ALA A 59 6.11 -6.85 5.78
C ALA A 59 4.61 -6.52 5.64
N ARG A 60 3.73 -7.38 6.17
CA ARG A 60 2.28 -7.13 6.21
C ARG A 60 1.94 -5.92 7.09
N MET A 61 2.53 -5.83 8.29
CA MET A 61 2.34 -4.69 9.17
C MET A 61 2.76 -3.37 8.50
N LEU A 62 3.91 -3.37 7.81
CA LEU A 62 4.39 -2.21 7.05
C LEU A 62 3.45 -1.83 5.91
N LEU A 63 2.88 -2.82 5.20
CA LEU A 63 1.89 -2.58 4.15
C LEU A 63 0.60 -1.96 4.71
N ASP A 64 0.14 -2.42 5.87
CA ASP A 64 -1.03 -1.85 6.54
C ASP A 64 -0.77 -0.40 7.00
N MET A 65 0.43 -0.12 7.53
CA MET A 65 0.84 1.27 7.85
C MET A 65 0.91 2.15 6.61
N LEU A 66 1.42 1.63 5.48
CA LEU A 66 1.45 2.33 4.20
C LEU A 66 0.02 2.62 3.69
N ARG A 67 -0.89 1.65 3.82
CA ARG A 67 -2.30 1.81 3.44
C ARG A 67 -2.96 2.92 4.26
N ALA A 68 -2.82 2.88 5.59
CA ALA A 68 -3.35 3.93 6.47
C ALA A 68 -2.75 5.30 6.13
N SER A 69 -1.45 5.37 5.86
CA SER A 69 -0.78 6.61 5.46
C SER A 69 -1.32 7.14 4.12
N ALA A 70 -1.53 6.27 3.13
CA ALA A 70 -2.09 6.65 1.85
C ALA A 70 -3.55 7.14 1.98
N GLU A 71 -4.37 6.53 2.83
CA GLU A 71 -5.75 6.97 3.10
C GLU A 71 -5.79 8.37 3.71
N THR A 72 -4.86 8.69 4.62
CA THR A 72 -4.77 10.06 5.18
C THR A 72 -4.34 11.11 4.17
N MET A 73 -3.44 10.75 3.24
CA MET A 73 -2.92 11.65 2.20
C MET A 73 -3.90 11.84 1.04
N PHE A 74 -4.70 10.81 0.74
CA PHE A 74 -5.64 10.79 -0.38
C PHE A 74 -7.04 10.32 0.06
N PRO A 75 -7.72 11.09 0.93
CA PRO A 75 -9.03 10.72 1.43
C PRO A 75 -10.07 10.71 0.29
N ASN A 76 -10.98 9.73 0.30
CA ASN A 76 -12.12 9.60 -0.63
C ASN A 76 -11.83 9.24 -2.09
N ILE A 77 -10.68 8.66 -2.45
CA ILE A 77 -10.48 8.17 -3.84
C ILE A 77 -11.24 6.85 -4.12
N GLU A 78 -12.01 6.37 -3.15
CA GLU A 78 -13.01 5.31 -3.32
C GLU A 78 -14.43 5.83 -3.63
N ARG A 79 -14.67 7.15 -3.57
CA ARG A 79 -15.97 7.74 -3.95
C ARG A 79 -16.01 8.19 -5.41
#